data_AF-A0A3B0U3R1-F1
#
_entry.id   AF-A0A3B0U3R1-F1
#
_cell.length_a   1.000
_cell.length_b   1.000
_cell.length_c   1.000
_cell.angle_alpha   90.00
_cell.angle_beta   90.00
_cell.angle_gamma   90.00
#
_symmetry.space_group_name_H-M   'P 1'
#
loop_
_entity.id
_entity.type
_entity.pdbx_description
1 polymer ?
#
loop_
_entity_poly.entity_id
_entity_poly.type
_entity_poly.pdbx_seq_one_letter_code
_entity_poly.pdbx_strand_id
1 'polypeptide(L)'
;MKSDIILAGVGGQGILSIAAVIGTAAVDEGLYLKQAETHGMSQRGGAVVSHLRIADYPIASDLIPLGTADMIISVEPMEALRYLPYLSKKGCLVTNEAVFKNIPNYPSVEKIIGEVKKLCNFVVLNAGKIAKQVGNPKASNMVILGAATPFLEIKADIIE
;
A
#
# COMPACT_ATOMS: atom_id res chain seq x y z
N MET A 1 1.35 -12.43 16.27
CA MET A 1 1.38 -11.26 15.38
C MET A 1 0.93 -11.70 14.01
N LYS A 2 0.02 -10.97 13.36
CA LYS A 2 -0.36 -11.23 11.97
C LYS A 2 -0.73 -9.91 11.31
N SER A 3 -0.10 -9.61 10.17
CA SER A 3 -0.38 -8.42 9.38
C SER A 3 -0.59 -8.82 7.91
N ASP A 4 -1.82 -8.66 7.43
CA ASP A 4 -2.20 -8.85 6.04
C ASP A 4 -2.34 -7.48 5.36
N ILE A 5 -1.44 -7.19 4.42
CA ILE A 5 -1.30 -5.88 3.77
C ILE A 5 -1.54 -6.03 2.27
N ILE A 6 -2.44 -5.22 1.72
CA ILE A 6 -2.56 -5.04 0.27
C ILE A 6 -1.73 -3.84 -0.12
N LEU A 7 -0.76 -4.04 -1.00
CA LEU A 7 -0.02 -2.97 -1.65
C LEU A 7 -0.61 -2.72 -3.04
N ALA A 8 -0.96 -1.49 -3.37
CA ALA A 8 -1.66 -1.16 -4.60
C ALA A 8 -1.09 0.08 -5.30
N GLY A 9 -1.25 0.13 -6.62
CA GLY A 9 -0.95 1.31 -7.42
C GLY A 9 -0.67 0.96 -8.87
N VAL A 10 0.10 1.82 -9.53
CA VAL A 10 0.43 1.69 -10.94
C VAL A 10 1.91 1.36 -11.12
N GLY A 11 2.21 0.52 -12.11
CA GLY A 11 3.58 0.08 -12.42
C GLY A 11 4.54 1.27 -12.61
N GLY A 12 5.65 1.24 -11.87
CA GLY A 12 6.66 2.31 -11.84
C GLY A 12 6.60 3.21 -10.61
N GLN A 13 5.59 3.07 -9.73
CA GLN A 13 5.45 3.90 -8.52
C GLN A 13 6.14 3.35 -7.27
N GLY A 14 6.92 2.26 -7.38
CA GLY A 14 7.74 1.76 -6.27
C GLY A 14 6.99 0.92 -5.23
N ILE A 15 5.89 0.27 -5.60
CA ILE A 15 5.13 -0.69 -4.76
C ILE A 15 6.02 -1.82 -4.28
N LEU A 16 6.83 -2.40 -5.18
CA LEU A 16 7.76 -3.47 -4.82
C LEU A 16 8.86 -3.02 -3.88
N SER A 17 9.28 -1.76 -3.96
CA SER A 17 10.23 -1.21 -3.00
C SER A 17 9.61 -1.13 -1.60
N ILE A 18 8.34 -0.73 -1.50
CA ILE A 18 7.61 -0.76 -0.22
C ILE A 18 7.53 -2.20 0.31
N ALA A 19 7.16 -3.16 -0.54
CA ALA A 19 7.09 -4.57 -0.18
C ALA A 19 8.43 -5.11 0.32
N ALA A 20 9.51 -4.77 -0.37
CA ALA A 20 10.87 -5.19 -0.03
C ALA A 20 11.30 -4.64 1.33
N VAL A 21 11.11 -3.34 1.59
CA VAL A 21 11.49 -2.73 2.88
C VAL A 21 10.71 -3.38 4.04
N ILE A 22 9.38 -3.52 3.91
CA ILE A 22 8.56 -4.19 4.94
C ILE A 22 9.00 -5.66 5.10
N GLY A 23 9.26 -6.35 3.99
CA GLY A 23 9.64 -7.75 4.00
C GLY A 23 10.99 -8.01 4.63
N THR A 24 11.98 -7.18 4.34
CA THR A 24 13.30 -7.23 4.99
C THR A 24 13.17 -7.02 6.49
N ALA A 25 12.45 -5.97 6.92
CA ALA A 25 12.21 -5.70 8.34
C ALA A 25 11.52 -6.90 9.05
N ALA A 26 10.54 -7.51 8.40
CA ALA A 26 9.85 -8.69 8.96
C ALA A 26 10.78 -9.91 9.09
N VAL A 27 11.62 -10.17 8.09
CA VAL A 27 12.60 -11.27 8.12
C VAL A 27 13.65 -11.04 9.21
N ASP A 28 14.10 -9.79 9.40
CA ASP A 28 15.06 -9.43 10.44
C ASP A 28 14.50 -9.61 11.86
N GLU A 29 13.18 -9.50 12.04
CA GLU A 29 12.49 -9.86 13.29
C GLU A 29 12.19 -11.37 13.43
N GLY A 30 12.62 -12.20 12.47
CA GLY A 30 12.37 -13.64 12.49
C GLY A 30 10.92 -14.03 12.18
N LEU A 31 10.15 -13.14 11.53
CA LEU A 31 8.78 -13.40 11.13
C LEU A 31 8.71 -14.18 9.82
N TYR A 32 7.59 -14.86 9.60
CA TYR A 32 7.27 -15.52 8.34
C TYR A 32 6.63 -14.52 7.39
N LEU A 33 7.04 -14.57 6.12
CA LEU A 33 6.56 -13.73 5.05
C LEU A 33 6.06 -14.58 3.89
N LYS A 34 4.90 -14.23 3.32
CA LYS A 34 4.48 -14.66 1.98
C LYS A 34 4.02 -13.46 1.17
N GLN A 35 4.37 -13.47 -0.10
CA GLN A 35 4.01 -12.42 -1.04
C GLN A 35 3.47 -13.03 -2.34
N ALA A 36 2.32 -12.53 -2.79
CA ALA A 36 1.80 -12.80 -4.13
C ALA A 36 1.59 -11.47 -4.86
N GLU A 37 2.21 -11.32 -6.02
CA GLU A 37 2.11 -10.12 -6.84
C GLU A 37 1.37 -10.40 -8.14
N THR A 38 0.56 -9.44 -8.57
CA THR A 38 -0.08 -9.44 -9.87
C THR A 38 0.19 -8.12 -10.57
N HIS A 39 0.80 -8.20 -11.74
CA HIS A 39 0.95 -7.09 -12.66
C HIS A 39 -0.08 -7.18 -13.77
N GLY A 40 -0.70 -6.06 -14.13
CA GLY A 40 -1.45 -5.97 -15.37
C GLY A 40 -0.54 -6.23 -16.58
N MET A 41 -1.14 -6.62 -17.72
CA MET A 41 -0.41 -6.94 -18.97
C MET A 41 0.42 -5.77 -19.55
N SER A 42 0.33 -4.57 -18.98
CA SER A 42 1.13 -3.42 -19.39
C SER A 42 2.42 -3.31 -18.58
N GLN A 43 3.57 -3.31 -19.26
CA GLN A 43 4.90 -3.18 -18.63
C GLN A 43 5.07 -1.87 -17.83
N ARG A 44 4.33 -0.81 -18.16
CA ARG A 44 4.25 0.46 -17.41
C ARG A 44 2.83 1.02 -17.47
N GLY A 45 2.39 1.69 -16.41
CA GLY A 45 1.04 2.26 -16.39
C GLY A 45 -0.08 1.24 -16.18
N GLY A 46 0.23 -0.06 -16.07
CA GLY A 46 -0.73 -1.08 -15.66
C GLY A 46 -0.94 -1.05 -14.14
N ALA A 47 -2.11 -1.50 -13.70
CA ALA A 47 -2.38 -1.70 -12.29
C ALA A 47 -1.52 -2.83 -11.72
N VAL A 48 -1.06 -2.65 -10.49
CA VAL A 48 -0.23 -3.59 -9.76
C VAL A 48 -0.81 -3.74 -8.36
N VAL A 49 -0.89 -5.00 -7.93
CA VAL A 49 -1.25 -5.35 -6.56
C VAL A 49 -0.29 -6.38 -6.02
N SER A 50 0.07 -6.24 -4.75
CA SER A 50 0.77 -7.27 -4.01
C SER A 50 0.04 -7.58 -2.72
N HIS A 51 -0.26 -8.86 -2.51
CA HIS A 51 -0.67 -9.41 -1.22
C HIS A 51 0.61 -9.66 -0.43
N LEU A 52 0.77 -8.98 0.69
CA LEU A 52 1.90 -9.14 1.59
C LEU A 52 1.37 -9.63 2.94
N ARG A 53 1.79 -10.83 3.33
CA ARG A 53 1.34 -11.48 4.56
C ARG A 53 2.52 -11.72 5.48
N ILE A 54 2.38 -11.28 6.72
CA ILE A 54 3.44 -11.36 7.75
C ILE A 54 2.83 -11.99 8.99
N ALA A 55 3.54 -12.93 9.61
CA ALA A 55 3.08 -13.57 10.84
C ALA A 55 4.23 -14.11 11.68
N ASP A 56 4.00 -14.27 12.98
CA ASP A 56 4.90 -15.00 13.88
C ASP A 56 4.73 -16.54 13.81
N TYR A 57 4.01 -17.02 12.80
CA TYR A 57 3.79 -18.43 12.51
C TYR A 57 3.85 -18.73 11.00
N PRO A 58 4.13 -19.98 10.58
CA PRO A 58 4.18 -20.33 9.17
C PRO A 58 2.88 -20.02 8.40
N ILE A 59 3.02 -19.32 7.26
CA ILE A 59 1.87 -18.88 6.45
C ILE A 59 1.53 -19.94 5.40
N ALA A 60 0.29 -20.44 5.41
CA ALA A 60 -0.16 -21.50 4.49
C ALA A 60 -0.42 -20.98 3.06
N SER A 61 -1.04 -19.80 2.91
CA SER A 61 -1.44 -19.22 1.62
C SER A 61 -0.93 -17.78 1.48
N ASP A 62 -0.53 -17.39 0.29
CA ASP A 62 -0.04 -16.05 -0.06
C ASP A 62 -1.16 -15.04 -0.34
N LEU A 63 -2.36 -15.49 -0.72
CA LEU A 63 -3.50 -14.61 -0.98
C LEU A 63 -4.23 -14.20 0.30
N ILE A 64 -4.61 -12.91 0.35
CA ILE A 64 -5.41 -12.32 1.44
C ILE A 64 -6.89 -12.43 1.07
N PRO A 65 -7.75 -13.02 1.92
CA PRO A 65 -9.19 -13.07 1.68
C PRO A 65 -9.87 -11.69 1.70
N LEU A 66 -11.02 -11.57 1.03
CA LEU A 66 -11.85 -10.36 1.08
C LEU A 66 -12.28 -10.01 2.52
N GLY A 67 -12.28 -8.72 2.84
CA GLY A 67 -12.66 -8.21 4.16
C GLY A 67 -11.72 -8.59 5.31
N THR A 68 -10.51 -9.07 5.04
CA THR A 68 -9.56 -9.54 6.07
C THR A 68 -8.23 -8.80 6.11
N ALA A 69 -7.94 -7.92 5.14
CA ALA A 69 -6.73 -7.13 5.16
C ALA A 69 -6.75 -6.15 6.35
N ASP A 70 -5.62 -6.11 7.05
CA ASP A 70 -5.38 -5.19 8.16
C ASP A 70 -5.03 -3.79 7.61
N MET A 71 -4.46 -3.73 6.41
CA MET A 71 -4.12 -2.47 5.76
C MET A 71 -4.20 -2.54 4.23
N ILE A 72 -4.52 -1.40 3.61
CA ILE A 72 -4.18 -1.13 2.22
C ILE A 72 -3.16 0.02 2.21
N ILE A 73 -2.01 -0.20 1.59
CA ILE A 73 -1.03 0.86 1.27
C ILE A 73 -1.08 1.10 -0.23
N SER A 74 -1.48 2.30 -0.64
CA SER A 74 -1.58 2.64 -2.04
C SER A 74 -0.76 3.87 -2.41
N VAL A 75 -0.05 3.78 -3.53
CA VAL A 75 0.65 4.93 -4.12
C VAL A 75 -0.21 5.65 -5.18
N GLU A 76 -1.44 5.18 -5.38
CA GLU A 76 -2.42 5.71 -6.34
C GLU A 76 -3.85 5.57 -5.77
N PRO A 77 -4.63 6.66 -5.64
CA PRO A 77 -5.88 6.61 -4.88
C PRO A 77 -7.05 5.90 -5.58
N MET A 78 -7.07 5.77 -6.90
CA MET A 78 -8.07 4.94 -7.58
C MET A 78 -7.77 3.46 -7.38
N GLU A 79 -6.50 3.05 -7.39
CA GLU A 79 -6.11 1.68 -7.08
C GLU A 79 -6.42 1.33 -5.61
N ALA A 80 -6.31 2.29 -4.68
CA ALA A 80 -6.79 2.09 -3.31
C ALA A 80 -8.26 1.67 -3.26
N LEU A 81 -9.13 2.36 -4.01
CA LEU A 81 -10.57 2.05 -4.06
C LEU A 81 -10.84 0.71 -4.73
N ARG A 82 -10.06 0.34 -5.76
CA ARG A 82 -10.21 -0.96 -6.44
C ARG A 82 -10.06 -2.13 -5.47
N TYR A 83 -9.12 -2.04 -4.54
CA TYR A 83 -8.83 -3.10 -3.58
C TYR A 83 -9.53 -2.92 -2.22
N LEU A 84 -10.37 -1.90 -2.07
CA LEU A 84 -11.15 -1.66 -0.86
C LEU A 84 -11.96 -2.88 -0.37
N PRO A 85 -12.53 -3.75 -1.23
CA PRO A 85 -13.21 -4.97 -0.79
C PRO A 85 -12.34 -5.95 0.04
N TYR A 86 -11.01 -5.83 -0.01
CA TYR A 86 -10.10 -6.62 0.83
C TYR A 86 -9.97 -6.06 2.24
N LEU A 87 -10.17 -4.76 2.44
CA LEU A 87 -9.98 -4.11 3.73
C LEU A 87 -10.98 -4.62 4.77
N SER A 88 -10.48 -5.03 5.93
CA SER A 88 -11.34 -5.39 7.05
C SER A 88 -12.03 -4.16 7.64
N LYS A 89 -13.10 -4.38 8.42
CA LYS A 89 -13.83 -3.28 9.09
C LYS A 89 -12.97 -2.45 10.05
N LYS A 90 -11.88 -3.02 10.56
CA LYS A 90 -10.93 -2.34 11.46
C LYS A 90 -9.67 -1.86 10.75
N GLY A 91 -9.47 -2.28 9.50
CA GLY A 91 -8.24 -1.99 8.76
C GLY A 91 -8.10 -0.51 8.41
N CYS A 92 -6.87 -0.11 8.09
CA CYS A 92 -6.53 1.25 7.71
C CYS A 92 -6.20 1.34 6.21
N LEU A 93 -6.64 2.41 5.56
CA LEU A 93 -6.19 2.77 4.22
C LEU A 93 -5.16 3.90 4.29
N VAL A 94 -3.95 3.69 3.76
CA VAL A 94 -2.96 4.75 3.55
C VAL A 94 -2.80 4.96 2.05
N THR A 95 -3.05 6.18 1.56
CA THR A 95 -2.95 6.45 0.12
C THR A 95 -2.39 7.82 -0.22
N ASN A 96 -1.74 7.91 -1.37
CA ASN A 96 -1.33 9.18 -1.96
C ASN A 96 -2.54 9.94 -2.52
N GLU A 97 -2.55 11.27 -2.45
CA GLU A 97 -3.58 12.09 -3.10
C GLU A 97 -3.33 12.26 -4.61
N ALA A 98 -2.06 12.18 -5.02
CA ALA A 98 -1.68 12.42 -6.41
C ALA A 98 -2.11 11.24 -7.30
N VAL A 99 -2.87 11.55 -8.35
CA VAL A 99 -3.40 10.57 -9.30
C VAL A 99 -2.43 10.27 -10.43
N PHE A 100 -2.49 9.05 -10.94
CA PHE A 100 -1.82 8.65 -12.17
C PHE A 100 -2.87 8.44 -13.28
N LYS A 101 -3.15 9.47 -14.08
CA LYS A 101 -4.18 9.43 -15.12
C LYS A 101 -3.73 8.60 -16.33
N ASN A 102 -3.99 7.30 -16.28
CA ASN A 102 -3.61 6.29 -17.29
C ASN A 102 -4.78 5.64 -18.03
N ILE A 103 -6.02 6.04 -17.74
CA ILE A 103 -7.22 5.51 -18.39
C ILE A 103 -8.11 6.63 -18.94
N PRO A 104 -8.88 6.39 -20.01
CA PRO A 104 -9.96 7.27 -20.39
C PRO A 104 -11.01 7.31 -19.26
N ASN A 105 -11.65 8.46 -19.06
CA ASN A 105 -12.68 8.66 -18.03
C ASN A 105 -12.22 8.43 -16.59
N TYR A 106 -10.94 8.70 -16.30
CA TYR A 106 -10.42 8.68 -14.94
C TYR A 106 -11.30 9.58 -14.02
N PRO A 107 -11.86 9.06 -12.90
CA PRO A 107 -12.76 9.82 -12.04
C PRO A 107 -12.12 11.10 -11.48
N SER A 108 -12.94 12.09 -11.12
CA SER A 108 -12.40 13.31 -10.51
C SER A 108 -11.76 12.98 -9.16
N VAL A 109 -10.69 13.71 -8.80
CA VAL A 109 -9.97 13.52 -7.54
C VAL A 109 -10.93 13.68 -6.36
N GLU A 110 -11.85 14.63 -6.45
CA GLU A 110 -12.85 14.91 -5.42
C GLU A 110 -13.77 13.70 -5.18
N LYS A 111 -14.17 12.99 -6.25
CA LYS A 111 -14.97 11.77 -6.12
C LYS A 111 -14.18 10.67 -5.44
N ILE A 112 -12.93 10.45 -5.85
CA ILE A 112 -12.06 9.39 -5.30
C ILE A 112 -11.82 9.64 -3.81
N ILE A 113 -11.38 10.85 -3.46
CA ILE A 113 -11.14 11.23 -2.07
C ILE A 113 -12.44 11.25 -1.26
N GLY A 114 -13.57 11.60 -1.89
CA GLY A 114 -14.90 11.51 -1.28
C GLY A 114 -15.25 10.09 -0.85
N GLU A 115 -14.94 9.07 -1.64
CA GLU A 115 -15.11 7.66 -1.25
C GLU A 115 -14.15 7.25 -0.14
N VAL A 116 -12.87 7.65 -0.20
CA VAL A 116 -11.88 7.37 0.86
C VAL A 116 -12.34 7.93 2.21
N LYS A 117 -12.90 9.14 2.22
CA LYS A 117 -13.37 9.81 3.44
C LYS A 117 -14.58 9.14 4.10
N LYS A 118 -15.22 8.17 3.45
CA LYS A 118 -16.29 7.37 4.07
C LYS A 118 -15.73 6.26 4.97
N LEU A 119 -14.44 5.97 4.88
CA LEU A 119 -13.79 4.97 5.73
C LEU A 119 -13.60 5.48 7.15
N CYS A 120 -13.64 4.56 8.11
CA CYS A 120 -13.39 4.91 9.51
C CYS A 120 -11.92 5.26 9.76
N ASN A 121 -11.00 4.52 9.13
CA ASN A 121 -9.56 4.65 9.32
C ASN A 121 -8.89 4.89 7.97
N PHE A 122 -8.39 6.10 7.74
CA PHE A 122 -7.63 6.42 6.54
C PHE A 122 -6.57 7.49 6.78
N VAL A 123 -5.55 7.48 5.93
CA VAL A 123 -4.55 8.53 5.78
C VAL A 123 -4.45 8.87 4.30
N VAL A 124 -4.63 10.16 3.98
CA VAL A 124 -4.43 10.70 2.63
C VAL A 124 -3.40 11.82 2.73
N LEU A 125 -2.37 11.78 1.90
CA LEU A 125 -1.31 12.78 1.89
C LEU A 125 -0.77 13.03 0.49
N ASN A 126 -0.20 14.20 0.27
CA ASN A 126 0.59 14.48 -0.92
C ASN A 126 2.04 14.01 -0.74
N ALA A 127 2.28 12.73 -1.02
CA ALA A 127 3.61 12.15 -0.87
C ALA A 127 4.65 12.81 -1.77
N GLY A 128 4.26 13.25 -2.97
CA GLY A 128 5.15 13.94 -3.91
C GLY A 128 5.59 15.33 -3.42
N LYS A 129 4.70 16.07 -2.75
CA LYS A 129 5.02 17.36 -2.15
C LYS A 129 5.97 17.19 -0.97
N ILE A 130 5.71 16.23 -0.08
CA ILE A 130 6.57 15.93 1.07
C ILE A 130 7.94 15.46 0.60
N ALA A 131 8.00 14.53 -0.37
CA ALA A 131 9.24 14.03 -0.96
C ALA A 131 10.11 15.18 -1.54
N LYS A 132 9.49 16.16 -2.20
CA LYS A 132 10.18 17.38 -2.67
C LYS A 132 10.69 18.25 -1.53
N GLN A 133 9.92 18.43 -0.46
CA GLN A 133 10.31 19.24 0.69
C GLN A 133 11.51 18.67 1.44
N VAL A 134 11.64 17.34 1.50
CA VAL A 134 12.80 16.66 2.10
C VAL A 134 14.00 16.51 1.15
N GLY A 135 13.95 17.10 -0.04
CA GLY A 135 15.06 17.11 -1.00
C GLY A 135 15.22 15.85 -1.86
N ASN A 136 14.29 14.88 -1.79
CA ASN A 136 14.32 13.69 -2.62
C ASN A 136 12.96 13.43 -3.31
N PRO A 137 12.70 14.05 -4.47
CA PRO A 137 11.43 13.91 -5.19
C PRO A 137 11.07 12.48 -5.60
N LYS A 138 12.06 11.57 -5.70
CA LYS A 138 11.85 10.17 -6.08
C LYS A 138 11.35 9.30 -4.91
N ALA A 139 11.45 9.78 -3.67
CA ALA A 139 11.09 9.03 -2.46
C ALA A 139 9.60 9.10 -2.10
N SER A 140 8.71 9.36 -3.06
CA SER A 140 7.27 9.48 -2.78
C SER A 140 6.66 8.18 -2.22
N ASN A 141 7.12 7.02 -2.71
CA ASN A 141 6.72 5.72 -2.18
C ASN A 141 7.16 5.52 -0.72
N MET A 142 8.37 5.98 -0.36
CA MET A 142 8.87 5.90 1.01
C MET A 142 8.12 6.83 1.96
N VAL A 143 7.65 8.00 1.48
CA VAL A 143 6.76 8.86 2.27
C VAL A 143 5.43 8.14 2.58
N ILE A 144 4.87 7.41 1.61
CA ILE A 144 3.66 6.59 1.83
C ILE A 144 3.93 5.47 2.84
N LEU A 145 5.05 4.75 2.72
CA LEU A 145 5.45 3.75 3.71
C LEU A 145 5.61 4.37 5.10
N GLY A 146 6.30 5.50 5.22
CA GLY A 146 6.47 6.25 6.46
C GLY A 146 5.12 6.57 7.12
N ALA A 147 4.14 7.04 6.34
CA ALA A 147 2.79 7.30 6.82
C ALA A 147 2.02 6.03 7.25
N ALA A 148 2.40 4.86 6.73
CA ALA A 148 1.81 3.58 7.10
C ALA A 148 2.44 2.95 8.35
N THR A 149 3.68 3.30 8.70
CA THR A 149 4.41 2.70 9.84
C THR A 149 3.65 2.68 11.17
N PRO A 150 2.85 3.70 11.59
CA PRO A 150 2.14 3.64 12.88
C PRO A 150 1.05 2.57 12.94
N PHE A 151 0.66 2.03 11.78
CA PHE A 151 -0.37 1.00 11.64
C PHE A 151 0.23 -0.37 11.30
N LEU A 152 1.55 -0.43 11.07
CA LEU A 152 2.27 -1.69 10.93
C LEU A 152 2.54 -2.25 12.32
N GLU A 153 2.36 -3.56 12.50
CA GLU A 153 2.74 -4.26 13.73
C GLU A 153 4.26 -4.56 13.79
N ILE A 154 5.08 -3.80 13.05
CA ILE A 154 6.55 -3.92 12.96
C ILE A 154 7.15 -2.63 13.55
N LYS A 155 8.24 -2.75 14.30
CA LYS A 155 8.91 -1.58 14.90
C LYS A 155 9.36 -0.61 13.81
N ALA A 156 9.08 0.68 13.98
CA ALA A 156 9.45 1.70 12.99
C ALA A 156 10.98 1.81 12.79
N ASP A 157 11.77 1.56 13.84
CA ASP A 157 13.23 1.75 13.84
C ASP A 157 13.99 0.72 12.98
N ILE A 158 13.32 -0.32 12.48
CA ILE A 158 13.91 -1.34 11.60
C ILE A 158 13.38 -1.26 10.16
N ILE A 159 12.51 -0.29 9.87
CA ILE A 159 11.99 -0.03 8.53
C ILE A 159 12.93 1.01 7.89
N GLU A 160 14.00 0.52 7.24
CA GLU A 160 15.05 1.33 6.60
C GLU A 160 15.10 1.19 5.06
#